data_AF-A0AA41VW34-F1
#
_entry.id   AF-A0AA41VW34-F1
#
_cell.length_a   1.000
_cell.length_b   1.000
_cell.length_c   1.000
_cell.angle_alpha   90.00
_cell.angle_beta   90.00
_cell.angle_gamma   90.00
#
_symmetry.space_group_name_H-M   'P 1'
#
loop_
_entity.id
_entity.type
_entity.pdbx_description
1 polymer ?
#
loop_
_entity_poly.entity_id
_entity_poly.type
_entity_poly.pdbx_seq_one_letter_code
_entity_poly.pdbx_strand_id
1 'polypeptide(L)'
;MDGIDYEGHPICYNMYGIFENDELYQKTFGTEEQRQVFLRWRFQLMEKGIQKLDFENPKGVSSLLQINDLKNSPGPSRKELRIAMKQAVGLLQDNYPEFVARN
;
A
#
# COMPACT_ATOMS: atom_id res chain seq x y z
N MET A 1 3.34 8.73 3.73
CA MET A 1 2.72 8.59 5.06
C MET A 1 2.73 9.93 5.71
N ASP A 2 1.60 10.60 5.61
CA ASP A 2 1.38 11.95 6.08
C ASP A 2 0.04 11.90 6.81
N GLY A 3 0.07 12.13 8.13
CA GLY A 3 -1.08 11.91 9.02
C GLY A 3 -0.89 10.79 10.05
N ILE A 4 -1.61 10.94 11.15
CA ILE A 4 -1.70 10.04 12.30
C ILE A 4 -3.19 9.97 12.68
N ASP A 5 -3.70 8.78 13.00
CA ASP A 5 -5.09 8.62 13.44
C ASP A 5 -5.29 9.02 14.93
N TYR A 6 -6.50 8.81 15.46
CA TYR A 6 -6.81 9.16 16.85
C TYR A 6 -6.12 8.25 17.88
N GLU A 7 -5.67 7.07 17.48
CA GLU A 7 -4.97 6.10 18.35
C GLU A 7 -3.44 6.19 18.23
N GLY A 8 -2.94 7.06 17.33
CA GLY A 8 -1.52 7.30 17.14
C GLY A 8 -0.91 6.53 15.96
N HIS A 9 -1.69 5.76 15.19
CA HIS A 9 -1.15 4.97 14.08
C HIS A 9 -0.74 5.87 12.91
N PRO A 10 0.46 5.69 12.34
CA PRO A 10 0.84 6.33 11.09
C PRO A 10 -0.10 5.93 9.95
N ILE A 11 -0.54 6.90 9.15
CA ILE A 11 -1.49 6.64 8.05
C ILE A 11 -0.77 6.46 6.71
N CYS A 12 -1.14 5.39 6.00
CA CYS A 12 -0.75 5.12 4.62
C CYS A 12 -1.95 5.22 3.68
N TYR A 13 -2.01 6.31 2.91
CA TYR A 13 -3.01 6.50 1.85
C TYR A 13 -2.58 5.81 0.55
N ASN A 14 -3.47 4.98 0.00
CA ASN A 14 -3.32 4.34 -1.29
C ASN A 14 -4.47 4.82 -2.21
N MET A 15 -4.15 5.59 -3.24
CA MET A 15 -5.13 6.15 -4.18
C MET A 15 -5.09 5.39 -5.49
N TYR A 16 -6.15 4.63 -5.81
CA TYR A 16 -6.14 3.79 -7.02
C TYR A 16 -6.72 4.49 -8.26
N GLY A 17 -7.52 5.54 -8.08
CA GLY A 17 -8.12 6.29 -9.20
C GLY A 17 -7.10 6.93 -10.15
N ILE A 18 -5.86 7.15 -9.70
CA ILE A 18 -4.78 7.69 -10.54
C ILE A 18 -4.48 6.80 -11.76
N PHE A 19 -4.74 5.49 -11.65
CA PHE A 19 -4.48 4.51 -12.70
C PHE A 19 -5.60 4.44 -13.75
N GLU A 20 -6.60 5.33 -13.66
CA GLU A 20 -7.53 5.57 -14.77
C GLU A 20 -6.79 6.18 -15.97
N ASN A 21 -5.76 6.99 -15.73
CA ASN A 21 -4.91 7.57 -16.76
C ASN A 21 -4.10 6.48 -17.50
N ASP A 22 -4.26 6.41 -18.83
CA ASP A 22 -3.62 5.41 -19.69
C ASP A 22 -2.09 5.45 -19.65
N GLU A 23 -1.51 6.65 -19.67
CA GLU A 23 -0.07 6.83 -19.66
C GLU A 23 0.54 6.32 -18.35
N LEU A 24 -0.05 6.70 -17.22
CA LEU A 24 0.41 6.27 -15.90
C LEU A 24 0.21 4.77 -15.70
N TYR A 25 -0.94 4.23 -16.13
CA TYR A 25 -1.20 2.80 -16.08
C TYR A 25 -0.14 2.04 -16.89
N GLN A 26 0.11 2.45 -18.13
CA GLN A 26 1.06 1.76 -19.01
C GLN A 26 2.49 1.89 -18.50
N LYS A 27 2.86 3.04 -17.93
CA LYS A 27 4.18 3.25 -17.32
C LYS A 27 4.40 2.38 -16.07
N THR A 28 3.34 2.09 -15.33
CA THR A 28 3.41 1.38 -14.04
C THR A 28 3.22 -0.13 -14.19
N PHE A 29 2.34 -0.57 -15.10
CA PHE A 29 1.90 -1.97 -15.19
C PHE A 29 2.04 -2.58 -16.59
N GLY A 30 2.58 -1.83 -17.57
CA GLY A 30 2.64 -2.24 -18.98
C GLY A 30 3.52 -3.47 -19.25
N THR A 31 4.53 -3.71 -18.43
CA THR A 31 5.39 -4.91 -18.47
C THR A 31 5.53 -5.56 -17.11
N GLU A 32 6.04 -6.80 -17.08
CA GLU A 32 6.32 -7.51 -15.82
C GLU A 32 7.36 -6.77 -14.98
N GLU A 33 8.42 -6.25 -15.61
CA GLU A 33 9.47 -5.50 -14.93
C GLU A 33 8.91 -4.23 -14.26
N GLN A 34 8.00 -3.53 -14.95
CA GLN A 34 7.33 -2.35 -14.38
C GLN A 34 6.46 -2.72 -13.18
N ARG A 35 5.72 -3.84 -13.25
CA ARG A 35 4.96 -4.37 -12.10
C ARG A 35 5.87 -4.71 -10.93
N GLN A 36 7.02 -5.33 -11.18
CA GLN A 36 7.99 -5.62 -10.11
C GLN A 36 8.56 -4.34 -9.48
N VAL A 37 8.80 -3.28 -10.28
CA VAL A 37 9.19 -1.96 -9.75
C VAL A 37 8.09 -1.37 -8.87
N PHE A 38 6.83 -1.44 -9.30
CA PHE A 38 5.69 -1.00 -8.49
C PHE A 38 5.62 -1.75 -7.14
N LEU A 39 5.76 -3.07 -7.16
CA LEU A 39 5.77 -3.88 -5.94
C LEU A 39 6.91 -3.49 -5.00
N ARG A 40 8.13 -3.35 -5.51
CA ARG A 40 9.28 -2.89 -4.72
C ARG A 40 9.04 -1.53 -4.09
N TRP A 41 8.49 -0.59 -4.85
CA TRP A 41 8.10 0.73 -4.33
C TRP A 41 7.04 0.60 -3.22
N ARG A 42 6.02 -0.25 -3.41
CA ARG A 42 4.93 -0.47 -2.44
C ARG A 42 5.43 -1.05 -1.11
N PHE A 43 6.41 -1.94 -1.13
CA PHE A 43 7.03 -2.48 0.08
C PHE A 43 8.00 -1.49 0.71
N GLN A 44 8.79 -0.77 -0.08
CA GLN A 44 9.62 0.31 0.47
C GLN A 44 8.78 1.34 1.21
N LEU A 45 7.56 1.63 0.73
CA LEU A 45 6.62 2.48 1.45
C LEU A 45 6.23 1.86 2.80
N MET A 46 5.89 0.57 2.87
CA MET A 46 5.61 -0.11 4.15
C MET A 46 6.78 -0.02 5.12
N GLU A 47 7.99 -0.32 4.67
CA GLU A 47 9.20 -0.28 5.50
C GLU A 47 9.43 1.11 6.10
N LYS A 48 9.25 2.17 5.30
CA LYS A 48 9.31 3.56 5.79
C LYS A 48 8.24 3.87 6.83
N GLY A 49 7.12 3.15 6.81
CA GLY A 49 6.09 3.26 7.84
C GLY A 49 6.42 2.52 9.10
N ILE A 50 6.95 1.32 8.97
CA ILE A 50 7.39 0.50 10.11
C ILE A 50 8.48 1.25 10.90
N GLN A 51 9.36 1.98 10.22
CA GLN A 51 10.34 2.87 10.85
C GLN A 51 9.74 3.99 11.72
N LYS A 52 8.44 4.27 11.61
CA LYS A 52 7.73 5.27 12.44
C LYS A 52 7.05 4.66 13.67
N LEU A 53 7.07 3.33 13.81
CA LEU A 53 6.46 2.61 14.91
C LEU A 53 7.37 2.60 16.13
N ASP A 54 6.77 2.47 17.31
CA ASP A 54 7.47 2.41 18.59
C ASP A 54 7.26 1.02 19.22
N PHE A 55 8.22 0.12 18.99
CA PHE A 55 8.21 -1.23 19.56
C PHE A 55 8.87 -1.32 20.93
N GLU A 56 9.61 -0.28 21.35
CA GLU A 56 10.35 -0.28 22.62
C GLU A 56 9.42 0.06 23.80
N ASN A 57 8.43 0.91 23.56
CA ASN A 57 7.44 1.30 24.55
C ASN A 57 6.27 0.30 24.60
N PRO A 58 5.90 -0.25 25.78
CA PRO A 58 4.72 -1.10 25.92
C PRO A 58 3.38 -0.45 25.52
N LYS A 59 3.34 0.89 25.47
CA LYS A 59 2.19 1.67 24.98
C LYS A 59 2.43 2.28 23.59
N GLY A 60 3.55 1.94 22.96
CA GLY A 60 3.90 2.38 21.62
C GLY A 60 2.99 1.75 20.58
N VAL A 61 2.74 2.51 19.51
CA VAL A 61 2.00 2.03 18.35
C VAL A 61 2.88 1.12 17.52
N SER A 62 2.39 -0.09 17.27
CA SER A 62 3.08 -1.17 16.56
C SER A 62 2.41 -1.57 15.23
N SER A 63 1.40 -0.80 14.81
CA SER A 63 0.63 -1.02 13.58
C SER A 63 0.37 0.27 12.81
N LEU A 64 0.05 0.14 11.53
CA LEU A 64 -0.28 1.25 10.63
C LEU A 64 -1.74 1.19 10.20
N LEU A 65 -2.36 2.36 10.02
CA LEU A 65 -3.66 2.46 9.39
C LEU A 65 -3.50 2.61 7.88
N GLN A 66 -4.11 1.70 7.10
CA GLN A 66 -4.13 1.80 5.64
C GLN A 66 -5.48 2.30 5.13
N ILE A 67 -5.47 3.45 4.48
CA ILE A 67 -6.64 4.02 3.82
C ILE A 67 -6.54 3.76 2.33
N ASN A 68 -7.50 3.04 1.77
CA ASN A 68 -7.57 2.72 0.35
C ASN A 68 -8.68 3.57 -0.28
N ASP A 69 -8.31 4.58 -1.06
CA ASP A 69 -9.26 5.35 -1.85
C ASP A 69 -9.57 4.59 -3.14
N LEU A 70 -10.79 4.08 -3.21
CA LEU A 70 -11.33 3.33 -4.35
C LEU A 70 -12.16 4.21 -5.31
N LYS A 71 -12.29 5.52 -5.03
CA LYS A 71 -12.96 6.44 -5.94
C LYS A 71 -12.26 6.44 -7.30
N ASN A 72 -13.03 6.27 -8.37
CA ASN A 72 -12.54 6.14 -9.75
C ASN A 72 -11.51 5.02 -9.95
N SER A 73 -11.46 4.04 -9.04
CA SER A 73 -10.56 2.90 -9.20
C SER A 73 -10.89 2.18 -10.52
N PRO A 74 -9.88 1.88 -11.36
CA PRO A 74 -10.15 1.33 -12.67
C PRO A 74 -10.85 -0.03 -12.59
N GLY A 75 -11.83 -0.22 -13.47
CA GLY A 75 -12.61 -1.44 -13.56
C GLY A 75 -11.84 -2.64 -14.11
N PRO A 76 -12.54 -3.76 -14.39
CA PRO A 76 -11.94 -5.03 -14.80
C PRO A 76 -11.03 -4.98 -16.05
N SER A 77 -11.13 -3.94 -16.88
CA SER A 77 -10.29 -3.71 -18.06
C SER A 77 -8.81 -3.48 -17.72
N ARG A 78 -8.47 -2.96 -16.54
CA ARG A 78 -7.10 -2.77 -16.06
C ARG A 78 -6.58 -4.01 -15.31
N LYS A 79 -6.53 -5.16 -15.99
CA LYS A 79 -6.23 -6.46 -15.35
C LYS A 79 -4.87 -6.50 -14.62
N GLU A 80 -3.86 -5.78 -15.12
CA GLU A 80 -2.50 -5.82 -14.57
C GLU A 80 -2.41 -5.13 -13.20
N LEU A 81 -3.19 -4.07 -12.99
CA LEU A 81 -3.35 -3.46 -11.67
C LEU A 81 -3.88 -4.48 -10.67
N ARG A 82 -4.91 -5.25 -11.05
CA ARG A 82 -5.48 -6.30 -10.17
C ARG A 82 -4.48 -7.41 -9.87
N ILE A 83 -3.68 -7.83 -10.85
CA ILE A 83 -2.64 -8.84 -10.67
C ILE A 83 -1.58 -8.32 -9.69
N ALA A 84 -1.06 -7.12 -9.92
CA ALA A 84 -0.08 -6.48 -9.03
C ALA A 84 -0.63 -6.32 -7.62
N MET A 85 -1.89 -5.90 -7.46
CA MET A 85 -2.50 -5.75 -6.13
C MET A 85 -2.74 -7.07 -5.42
N LYS A 86 -3.16 -8.11 -6.14
CA LYS A 86 -3.28 -9.45 -5.57
C LYS A 86 -1.93 -9.95 -5.05
N GLN A 87 -0.87 -9.76 -5.83
CA GLN A 87 0.48 -10.11 -5.41
C GLN A 87 0.94 -9.27 -4.21
N ALA A 88 0.67 -7.96 -4.20
CA ALA A 88 1.00 -7.10 -3.09
C ALA A 88 0.33 -7.56 -1.79
N VAL A 89 -0.98 -7.87 -1.83
CA VAL A 89 -1.72 -8.36 -0.65
C VAL A 89 -1.14 -9.67 -0.15
N GLY A 90 -0.85 -10.64 -1.04
CA GLY A 90 -0.24 -11.91 -0.63
C GLY A 90 1.11 -11.71 0.08
N LEU A 91 2.00 -10.91 -0.52
CA LEU A 91 3.29 -10.61 0.09
C LEU A 91 3.18 -9.85 1.42
N LEU A 92 2.18 -8.96 1.57
CA LEU A 92 1.89 -8.31 2.84
C LEU A 92 1.44 -9.31 3.90
N GLN A 93 0.56 -10.25 3.54
CA GLN A 93 0.10 -11.30 4.45
C GLN A 93 1.25 -12.23 4.88
N ASP A 94 2.13 -12.60 3.95
CA ASP A 94 3.21 -13.56 4.20
C ASP A 94 4.38 -12.95 5.01
N ASN A 95 4.68 -11.66 4.82
CA ASN A 95 5.91 -11.05 5.34
C ASN A 95 5.68 -9.92 6.37
N TYR A 96 4.47 -9.38 6.45
CA TYR A 96 4.16 -8.23 7.32
C TYR A 96 2.94 -8.51 8.23
N PRO A 97 2.96 -9.59 9.02
CA PRO A 97 1.88 -9.91 9.93
C PRO A 97 1.73 -8.83 11.01
N GLU A 98 0.50 -8.62 11.49
CA GLU A 98 0.14 -7.73 12.62
C GLU A 98 0.49 -6.23 12.44
N PHE A 99 0.98 -5.78 11.28
CA PHE A 99 1.27 -4.36 11.03
C PHE A 99 0.06 -3.53 10.56
N VAL A 100 -1.15 -4.09 10.54
CA VAL A 100 -2.36 -3.41 10.06
C VAL A 100 -3.31 -3.15 11.23
N ALA A 101 -3.51 -1.87 11.54
CA ALA A 101 -4.52 -1.44 12.50
C ALA A 101 -5.92 -1.59 11.89
N ARG A 102 -6.91 -1.91 12.74
CA ARG A 102 -8.32 -1.89 12.35
C ARG A 102 -8.97 -0.65 12.95
N ASN A 103 -9.66 0.13 12.10
CA ASN A 103 -10.59 1.15 12.54
C ASN A 103 -11.94 0.55 12.93
#